data_AF-A0A1G1P4G5-F1
#
_entry.id   AF-A0A1G1P4G5-F1
#
_cell.length_a   1.000
_cell.length_b   1.000
_cell.length_c   1.000
_cell.angle_alpha   90.00
_cell.angle_beta   90.00
_cell.angle_gamma   90.00
#
_symmetry.space_group_name_H-M   'P 1'
#
loop_
_entity.id
_entity.type
_entity.pdbx_description
1 polymer ?
#
loop_
_entity_poly.entity_id
_entity_poly.type
_entity_poly.pdbx_seq_one_letter_code
_entity_poly.pdbx_strand_id
1 'polypeptide(L)'
;MCLALCFSGMLPERQCHAQNTKKVDGLNFQVPEDWPIEKRGGVLGPIPTEEYVSMKFKDIDEEFESLKSELRDKISELQSNLDNLGSQLSKGTNNSEEQGAAQGAVGVDVAGILARLDEVESQLGRLDRKLTSKLMDVQKVFEENNLRAQTLEKSFEELQTQFFKLDEEVGYIAEKQRSAY
;
A
#
# COMPACT_ATOMS: atom_id res chain seq x y z
N MET A 1 -13.44 -47.81 36.05
CA MET A 1 -13.97 -46.83 35.08
C MET A 1 -13.89 -45.44 35.68
N CYS A 2 -12.96 -44.62 35.21
CA CYS A 2 -13.09 -43.17 35.07
C CYS A 2 -11.84 -42.71 34.29
N LEU A 3 -12.06 -42.42 33.00
CA LEU A 3 -11.05 -41.93 32.08
C LEU A 3 -10.75 -40.48 32.42
N ALA A 4 -9.49 -40.21 32.76
CA ALA A 4 -8.95 -38.85 32.82
C ALA A 4 -8.81 -38.33 31.38
N LEU A 5 -9.69 -37.41 30.98
CA LEU A 5 -9.54 -36.65 29.75
C LEU A 5 -8.63 -35.45 30.03
N CYS A 6 -7.35 -35.60 29.65
CA CYS A 6 -6.44 -34.47 29.51
C CYS A 6 -6.91 -33.61 28.34
N PHE A 7 -7.49 -32.45 28.66
CA PHE A 7 -7.78 -31.40 27.70
C PHE A 7 -6.45 -30.74 27.30
N SER A 8 -5.72 -31.34 26.37
CA SER A 8 -4.67 -30.64 25.61
C SER A 8 -5.36 -29.81 24.52
N GLY A 9 -5.99 -28.71 24.94
CA GLY A 9 -6.48 -27.68 24.05
C GLY A 9 -5.29 -26.88 23.54
N MET A 10 -4.82 -27.26 22.36
CA MET A 10 -3.93 -26.50 21.48
C MET A 10 -4.37 -25.01 21.45
N LEU A 11 -3.65 -24.15 22.16
CA LEU A 11 -3.70 -22.72 21.87
C LEU A 11 -3.10 -22.55 20.46
N PRO A 12 -3.78 -21.86 19.53
CA PRO A 12 -3.16 -21.51 18.26
C PRO A 12 -1.93 -20.66 18.59
N GLU A 13 -0.78 -21.07 18.06
CA GLU A 13 0.44 -20.27 18.07
C GLU A 13 0.08 -18.85 17.64
N ARG A 14 0.09 -17.91 18.59
CA ARG A 14 0.08 -16.50 18.26
C ARG A 14 1.33 -16.28 17.41
N GLN A 15 1.15 -16.16 16.10
CA GLN A 15 2.19 -15.74 15.18
C GLN A 15 2.63 -14.33 15.61
N CYS A 16 3.62 -14.28 16.49
CA CYS A 16 4.30 -13.07 16.85
C CYS A 16 5.04 -12.62 15.59
N HIS A 17 4.58 -11.53 14.98
CA HIS A 17 5.12 -11.00 13.72
C HIS A 17 6.57 -10.48 13.82
N ALA A 18 7.24 -10.65 14.96
CA ALA A 18 8.68 -10.45 15.08
C ALA A 18 9.44 -11.73 14.68
N GLN A 19 9.40 -12.07 13.39
CA GLN A 19 10.07 -13.28 12.88
C GLN A 19 11.60 -13.16 12.79
N ASN A 20 12.14 -11.94 12.90
CA ASN A 20 13.57 -11.67 12.72
C ASN A 20 14.22 -11.13 14.00
N THR A 21 15.39 -11.67 14.33
CA THR A 21 16.23 -11.18 15.44
C THR A 21 17.36 -10.34 14.86
N LYS A 22 17.39 -9.05 15.19
CA LYS A 22 18.44 -8.12 14.79
C LYS A 22 19.47 -8.00 15.92
N LYS A 23 20.74 -8.25 15.61
CA LYS A 23 21.84 -8.18 16.59
C LYS A 23 22.64 -6.90 16.39
N VAL A 24 22.69 -6.05 17.42
CA VAL A 24 23.45 -4.79 17.43
C VAL A 24 24.22 -4.71 18.74
N ASP A 25 25.54 -4.47 18.66
CA ASP A 25 26.44 -4.36 19.82
C ASP A 25 26.32 -5.49 20.85
N GLY A 26 26.05 -6.71 20.37
CA GLY A 26 25.89 -7.90 21.22
C GLY A 26 24.49 -8.08 21.83
N LEU A 27 23.59 -7.12 21.66
CA LEU A 27 22.19 -7.19 22.08
C LEU A 27 21.31 -7.70 20.94
N ASN A 28 20.34 -8.55 21.28
CA ASN A 28 19.39 -9.12 20.33
C ASN A 28 18.04 -8.42 20.48
N PHE A 29 17.51 -7.89 19.39
CA PHE A 29 16.22 -7.20 19.33
C PHE A 29 15.26 -7.97 18.43
N GLN A 30 14.03 -8.21 18.91
CA GLN A 30 12.95 -8.82 18.13
C GLN A 30 12.17 -7.72 17.43
N VAL A 31 12.69 -7.26 16.29
CA VAL A 31 12.09 -6.20 15.48
C VAL A 31 12.24 -6.52 13.99
N PRO A 32 11.33 -6.02 13.14
CA PRO A 32 11.50 -5.97 11.68
C PRO A 32 12.91 -5.52 11.25
N GLU A 33 13.37 -6.06 10.13
CA GLU A 33 14.75 -5.90 9.64
C GLU A 33 15.13 -4.43 9.40
N ASP A 34 14.17 -3.68 8.89
CA ASP A 34 14.22 -2.26 8.55
C ASP A 34 13.96 -1.33 9.73
N TRP A 35 13.62 -1.86 10.92
CA TRP A 35 13.43 -1.03 12.11
C TRP A 35 14.79 -0.52 12.63
N PRO A 36 14.99 0.80 12.74
CA PRO A 36 16.26 1.35 13.20
C PRO A 36 16.41 1.21 14.72
N ILE A 37 17.66 0.96 15.14
CA ILE A 37 18.06 0.83 16.54
C ILE A 37 19.03 1.98 16.83
N GLU A 38 18.70 2.80 17.83
CA GLU A 38 19.44 4.01 18.16
C GLU A 38 19.79 4.06 19.64
N LYS A 39 20.85 4.81 19.97
CA LYS A 39 21.23 5.07 21.35
C LYS A 39 20.59 6.36 21.82
N ARG A 40 19.57 6.27 22.67
CA ARG A 40 18.84 7.42 23.25
C ARG A 40 18.97 7.40 24.76
N GLY A 41 19.43 8.51 25.35
CA GLY A 41 19.63 8.59 26.80
C GLY A 41 20.62 7.56 27.37
N GLY A 42 21.57 7.09 26.56
CA GLY A 42 22.55 6.07 26.97
C GLY A 42 22.07 4.62 26.82
N VAL A 43 20.79 4.39 26.52
CA VAL A 43 20.21 3.07 26.28
C VAL A 43 20.14 2.81 24.77
N LEU A 44 20.61 1.64 24.34
CA LEU A 44 20.51 1.19 22.96
C LEU A 44 19.18 0.44 22.77
N GLY A 45 18.32 0.92 21.87
CA GLY A 45 17.02 0.29 21.65
C GLY A 45 16.38 0.70 20.32
N PRO A 46 15.33 -0.02 19.90
CA PRO A 46 14.56 0.36 18.72
C PRO A 46 13.90 1.73 18.94
N ILE A 47 13.74 2.48 17.85
CA ILE A 47 12.95 3.72 17.92
C ILE A 47 11.50 3.41 18.35
N PRO A 48 10.79 4.35 18.99
CA PRO A 48 9.39 4.20 19.34
C PRO A 48 8.53 3.81 18.13
N THR A 49 7.49 3.01 18.39
CA THR A 49 6.54 2.53 17.38
C THR A 49 5.94 3.66 16.56
N GLU A 50 5.62 4.78 17.21
CA GLU A 50 4.98 5.94 16.59
C GLU A 50 5.90 6.60 15.55
N GLU A 51 7.20 6.66 15.85
CA GLU A 51 8.22 7.23 14.97
C GLU A 51 8.51 6.29 13.80
N TYR A 52 8.59 4.97 14.05
CA TYR A 52 8.76 3.98 12.99
C TYR A 52 7.59 3.99 12.00
N VAL A 53 6.36 4.00 12.52
CA VAL A 53 5.15 4.08 11.70
C VAL A 53 5.09 5.39 10.92
N SER A 54 5.45 6.51 11.56
CA SER A 54 5.52 7.81 10.86
C SER A 54 6.54 7.82 9.73
N MET A 55 7.69 7.16 9.92
CA MET A 55 8.71 7.01 8.88
C MET A 55 8.15 6.21 7.69
N LYS A 56 7.47 5.09 7.96
CA LYS A 56 6.84 4.27 6.90
C LYS A 56 5.75 5.00 6.14
N PHE A 57 4.95 5.82 6.81
CA PHE A 57 3.96 6.65 6.12
C PHE A 57 4.61 7.70 5.21
N LYS A 58 5.71 8.32 5.65
CA LYS A 58 6.46 9.25 4.79
C LYS A 58 7.02 8.57 3.54
N ASP A 59 7.62 7.39 3.68
CA ASP A 59 8.14 6.63 2.54
C ASP A 59 7.01 6.35 1.52
N ILE A 60 5.84 5.95 1.99
CA ILE A 60 4.66 5.70 1.15
C ILE A 60 4.16 7.00 0.48
N ASP A 61 4.11 8.11 1.21
CA ASP A 61 3.70 9.41 0.67
C ASP A 61 4.66 9.88 -0.44
N GLU A 62 5.97 9.67 -0.26
CA GLU A 62 6.99 9.99 -1.27
C GLU A 62 6.84 9.12 -2.52
N GLU A 63 6.63 7.81 -2.36
CA GLU A 63 6.34 6.91 -3.49
C GLU A 63 5.06 7.32 -4.23
N PHE A 64 4.03 7.74 -3.48
CA PHE A 64 2.76 8.17 -4.06
C PHE A 64 2.91 9.47 -4.86
N GLU A 65 3.61 10.47 -4.34
CA GLU A 65 3.87 11.71 -5.07
C GLU A 65 4.77 11.47 -6.30
N SER A 66 5.75 10.58 -6.21
CA SER A 66 6.55 10.17 -7.37
C SER A 66 5.67 9.53 -8.46
N LEU A 67 4.79 8.61 -8.08
CA LEU A 67 3.88 7.95 -9.02
C LEU A 67 2.92 8.94 -9.69
N LYS A 68 2.42 9.90 -8.91
CA LYS A 68 1.55 10.98 -9.40
C LYS A 68 2.26 11.91 -10.37
N SER A 69 3.55 12.20 -10.14
CA SER A 69 4.38 12.96 -11.08
C SER A 69 4.55 12.18 -12.39
N GLU A 70 4.94 10.89 -12.32
CA GLU A 70 5.10 10.06 -13.51
C GLU A 70 3.80 9.98 -14.34
N LEU A 71 2.67 9.86 -13.66
CA LEU A 71 1.37 9.84 -14.32
C LEU A 71 1.06 11.17 -15.00
N ARG A 72 1.35 12.30 -14.35
CA ARG A 72 1.16 13.64 -14.92
C ARG A 72 2.02 13.85 -16.16
N ASP A 73 3.27 13.40 -16.13
CA ASP A 73 4.20 13.54 -17.25
C ASP A 73 3.70 12.74 -18.46
N LYS A 74 3.24 11.50 -18.24
CA LYS A 74 2.65 10.67 -19.31
C LYS A 74 1.36 11.25 -19.89
N ILE A 75 0.51 11.84 -19.05
CA ILE A 75 -0.71 12.52 -19.53
C ILE A 75 -0.33 13.73 -20.38
N SER A 76 0.67 14.50 -19.96
CA SER A 76 1.15 15.68 -20.71
C SER A 76 1.77 15.28 -22.06
N GLU A 77 2.52 14.18 -22.09
CA GLU A 77 3.06 13.60 -23.32
C GLU A 77 1.93 13.18 -24.28
N LEU A 78 0.91 12.48 -23.77
CA LEU A 78 -0.26 12.09 -24.56
C LEU A 78 -1.01 13.31 -25.12
N GLN A 79 -1.20 14.35 -24.32
CA GLN A 79 -1.83 15.61 -24.77
C GLN A 79 -1.02 16.24 -25.91
N SER A 80 0.30 16.34 -25.77
CA SER A 80 1.16 16.91 -26.80
C SER A 80 1.13 16.11 -28.12
N ASN A 81 1.03 14.78 -28.03
CA ASN A 81 0.91 13.91 -29.18
C ASN A 81 -0.44 14.10 -29.90
N LEU A 82 -1.53 14.27 -29.13
CA LEU A 82 -2.85 14.58 -29.69
C LEU A 82 -2.88 15.95 -30.36
N ASP A 83 -2.29 16.98 -29.75
CA ASP A 83 -2.20 18.32 -30.34
C ASP A 83 -1.37 18.31 -31.64
N ASN A 84 -0.27 17.57 -31.65
CA ASN A 84 0.54 17.39 -32.85
C ASN A 84 -0.24 16.67 -33.96
N LEU A 85 -0.97 15.60 -33.63
CA LEU A 85 -1.84 14.89 -34.58
C LEU A 85 -2.93 15.82 -35.14
N GLY A 86 -3.58 16.60 -34.28
CA GLY A 86 -4.57 17.60 -34.68
C GLY A 86 -3.97 18.62 -35.65
N SER A 87 -2.76 19.10 -35.37
CA SER A 87 -2.06 20.03 -36.26
C SER A 87 -1.67 19.42 -37.61
N GLN A 88 -1.31 18.13 -37.64
CA GLN A 88 -1.03 17.39 -38.87
C GLN A 88 -2.29 17.22 -39.71
N LEU A 89 -3.41 16.90 -39.06
CA LEU A 89 -4.71 16.77 -39.73
C LEU A 89 -5.17 18.11 -40.30
N SER A 90 -5.09 19.21 -39.54
CA SER A 90 -5.43 20.55 -40.05
C SER A 90 -4.55 20.97 -41.23
N LYS A 91 -3.27 20.61 -41.24
CA LYS A 91 -2.38 20.85 -42.40
C LYS A 91 -2.75 19.98 -43.60
N GLY A 92 -3.11 18.73 -43.38
CA GLY A 92 -3.61 17.83 -44.42
C GLY A 92 -4.92 18.33 -45.06
N THR A 93 -5.84 18.86 -44.27
CA THR A 93 -7.10 19.42 -44.74
C THR A 93 -6.91 20.70 -45.55
N ASN A 94 -6.02 21.61 -45.12
CA ASN A 94 -5.73 22.86 -45.84
C ASN A 94 -4.99 22.63 -47.16
N ASN A 95 -4.17 21.57 -47.27
CA ASN A 95 -3.51 21.20 -48.52
C ASN A 95 -4.44 20.47 -49.50
N SER A 96 -5.62 20.03 -49.04
CA SER A 96 -6.59 19.28 -49.85
C SER A 96 -7.54 20.18 -50.66
N GLU A 97 -7.57 21.50 -50.41
CA GLU A 97 -8.32 22.47 -51.22
C GLU A 97 -7.55 22.99 -52.44
N GLU A 98 -6.22 22.76 -52.53
CA GLU A 98 -5.39 23.31 -53.64
C GLU A 98 -4.91 22.29 -54.69
N GLN A 99 -5.11 20.97 -54.53
CA GLN A 99 -4.57 20.00 -55.51
C GLN A 99 -5.54 18.88 -55.90
N GLY A 100 -6.46 19.22 -56.80
CA GLY A 100 -7.08 18.25 -57.70
C GLY A 100 -6.14 17.83 -58.83
N ALA A 101 -5.01 17.17 -58.54
CA ALA A 101 -4.16 16.52 -59.56
C ALA A 101 -3.01 15.64 -59.00
N ALA A 102 -3.26 14.61 -58.18
CA ALA A 102 -2.36 13.44 -58.06
C ALA A 102 -2.93 12.40 -57.07
N GLN A 103 -3.72 11.47 -57.58
CA GLN A 103 -4.38 10.40 -56.81
C GLN A 103 -3.45 9.25 -56.38
N GLY A 104 -2.15 9.51 -56.19
CA GLY A 104 -1.15 8.48 -55.87
C GLY A 104 -0.42 8.62 -54.52
N ALA A 105 -0.41 9.82 -53.91
CA ALA A 105 0.36 10.08 -52.69
C ALA A 105 -0.49 10.17 -51.40
N VAL A 106 -1.79 10.43 -51.52
CA VAL A 106 -2.73 10.60 -50.39
C VAL A 106 -2.98 9.27 -49.64
N GLY A 107 -2.84 8.13 -50.32
CA GLY A 107 -3.07 6.81 -49.70
C GLY A 107 -2.00 6.40 -48.68
N VAL A 108 -0.78 6.93 -48.78
CA VAL A 108 0.33 6.57 -47.88
C VAL A 108 0.21 7.28 -46.53
N ASP A 109 -0.28 8.52 -46.52
CA ASP A 109 -0.39 9.33 -45.30
C ASP A 109 -1.60 8.89 -44.44
N VAL A 110 -2.73 8.57 -45.08
CA VAL A 110 -3.91 8.04 -44.37
C VAL A 110 -3.63 6.65 -43.79
N ALA A 111 -2.91 5.78 -44.50
CA ALA A 111 -2.49 4.49 -43.98
C ALA A 111 -1.53 4.62 -42.78
N GLY A 112 -0.62 5.60 -42.82
CA GLY A 112 0.27 5.91 -41.70
C GLY A 112 -0.47 6.46 -40.48
N ILE A 113 -1.51 7.27 -40.69
CA ILE A 113 -2.38 7.77 -39.62
C ILE A 113 -3.17 6.62 -38.98
N LEU A 114 -3.73 5.71 -39.79
CA LEU A 114 -4.45 4.54 -39.30
C LEU A 114 -3.54 3.61 -38.46
N ALA A 115 -2.31 3.36 -38.92
CA ALA A 115 -1.36 2.54 -38.15
C ALA A 115 -0.98 3.19 -36.81
N ARG A 116 -0.88 4.52 -36.75
CA ARG A 116 -0.65 5.24 -35.48
C ARG A 116 -1.87 5.21 -34.57
N LEU A 117 -3.09 5.25 -35.13
CA LEU A 117 -4.33 5.12 -34.37
C LEU A 117 -4.42 3.73 -33.71
N ASP A 118 -4.13 2.67 -34.48
CA ASP A 118 -4.09 1.29 -33.96
C ASP A 118 -3.06 1.13 -32.83
N GLU A 119 -1.89 1.79 -32.95
CA GLU A 119 -0.88 1.80 -31.89
C GLU A 119 -1.37 2.51 -30.63
N VAL A 120 -2.02 3.67 -30.77
CA VAL A 120 -2.62 4.40 -29.63
C VAL A 120 -3.71 3.58 -28.96
N GLU A 121 -4.56 2.90 -29.73
CA GLU A 121 -5.61 2.02 -29.22
C GLU A 121 -5.02 0.83 -28.44
N SER A 122 -3.94 0.24 -28.97
CA SER A 122 -3.19 -0.83 -28.30
C SER A 122 -2.56 -0.35 -26.98
N GLN A 123 -1.96 0.84 -26.98
CA GLN A 123 -1.38 1.44 -25.77
C GLN A 123 -2.45 1.75 -24.72
N LEU A 124 -3.59 2.30 -25.14
CA LEU A 124 -4.72 2.58 -24.27
C LEU A 124 -5.26 1.27 -23.65
N GLY A 125 -5.40 0.20 -24.44
CA GLY A 125 -5.83 -1.10 -23.95
C GLY A 125 -4.83 -1.75 -22.98
N ARG A 126 -3.52 -1.55 -23.17
CA ARG A 126 -2.49 -1.99 -22.20
C ARG A 126 -2.58 -1.20 -20.90
N LEU A 127 -2.80 0.11 -21.01
CA LEU A 127 -2.92 0.99 -19.86
C LEU A 127 -4.19 0.67 -19.05
N ASP A 128 -5.30 0.42 -19.72
CA ASP A 128 -6.57 0.01 -19.11
C ASP A 128 -6.44 -1.30 -18.32
N ARG A 129 -5.79 -2.32 -18.91
CA ARG A 129 -5.50 -3.58 -18.19
C ARG A 129 -4.59 -3.37 -17.00
N LYS A 130 -3.56 -2.51 -17.13
CA LYS A 130 -2.62 -2.21 -16.04
C LYS A 130 -3.31 -1.46 -14.90
N LEU A 131 -4.17 -0.50 -15.24
CA LEU A 131 -5.00 0.24 -14.28
C LEU A 131 -5.94 -0.72 -13.55
N THR A 132 -6.66 -1.56 -14.29
CA THR A 132 -7.58 -2.56 -13.74
C THR A 132 -6.86 -3.51 -12.79
N SER A 133 -5.69 -4.05 -13.17
CA SER A 133 -4.89 -4.91 -12.30
C SER A 133 -4.50 -4.20 -11.00
N LYS A 134 -3.96 -2.98 -11.10
CA LYS A 134 -3.57 -2.22 -9.90
C LYS A 134 -4.77 -1.88 -9.01
N LEU A 135 -5.92 -1.61 -9.61
CA LEU A 135 -7.16 -1.32 -8.87
C LEU A 135 -7.62 -2.56 -8.09
N MET A 136 -7.52 -3.75 -8.69
CA MET A 136 -7.78 -5.01 -7.98
C MET A 136 -6.80 -5.26 -6.84
N ASP A 137 -5.51 -4.99 -7.05
CA ASP A 137 -4.49 -5.14 -6.00
C ASP A 137 -4.76 -4.19 -4.82
N VAL A 138 -5.08 -2.93 -5.10
CA VAL A 138 -5.44 -1.93 -4.06
C VAL A 138 -6.71 -2.37 -3.33
N GLN A 139 -7.73 -2.83 -4.04
CA GLN A 139 -8.96 -3.32 -3.43
C GLN A 139 -8.67 -4.50 -2.49
N LYS A 140 -7.83 -5.45 -2.91
CA LYS A 140 -7.44 -6.59 -2.08
C LYS A 140 -6.72 -6.15 -0.81
N VAL A 141 -5.74 -5.24 -0.92
CA VAL A 141 -5.02 -4.72 0.25
C VAL A 141 -5.97 -3.97 1.19
N PHE A 142 -6.94 -3.23 0.66
CA PHE A 142 -7.96 -2.56 1.46
C PHE A 142 -8.83 -3.55 2.24
N GLU A 143 -9.30 -4.62 1.59
CA GLU A 143 -10.08 -5.68 2.25
C GLU A 143 -9.27 -6.39 3.36
N GLU A 144 -7.99 -6.70 3.10
CA GLU A 144 -7.09 -7.29 4.09
C GLU A 144 -6.87 -6.36 5.30
N ASN A 145 -6.64 -5.06 5.06
CA ASN A 145 -6.46 -4.08 6.13
C ASN A 145 -7.74 -3.86 6.94
N ASN A 146 -8.90 -3.87 6.30
CA ASN A 146 -10.19 -3.76 6.99
C ASN A 146 -10.41 -4.96 7.93
N LEU A 147 -10.08 -6.18 7.48
CA LEU A 147 -10.17 -7.38 8.33
C LEU A 147 -9.21 -7.31 9.53
N ARG A 148 -7.98 -6.81 9.31
CA ARG A 148 -7.00 -6.59 10.38
C ARG A 148 -7.50 -5.56 11.39
N ALA A 149 -8.10 -4.46 10.93
CA ALA A 149 -8.66 -3.43 11.81
C ALA A 149 -9.76 -4.01 12.72
N GLN A 150 -10.71 -4.78 12.17
CA GLN A 150 -11.75 -5.44 12.96
C GLN A 150 -11.18 -6.44 13.98
N THR A 151 -10.10 -7.13 13.62
CA THR A 151 -9.42 -8.06 14.54
C THR A 151 -8.76 -7.29 15.69
N LEU A 152 -8.15 -6.14 15.39
CA LEU A 152 -7.54 -5.25 16.38
C LEU A 152 -8.60 -4.72 17.35
N GLU A 153 -9.76 -4.27 16.84
CA GLU A 153 -10.89 -3.79 17.66
C GLU A 153 -11.34 -4.86 18.67
N LYS A 154 -11.56 -6.11 18.22
CA LYS A 154 -11.91 -7.20 19.13
C LYS A 154 -10.85 -7.45 20.20
N SER A 155 -9.57 -7.45 19.81
CA SER A 155 -8.48 -7.64 20.77
C SER A 155 -8.41 -6.51 21.80
N PHE A 156 -8.78 -5.29 21.42
CA PHE A 156 -8.85 -4.15 22.31
C PHE A 156 -10.00 -4.27 23.31
N GLU A 157 -11.19 -4.69 22.86
CA GLU A 157 -12.33 -4.98 23.74
C GLU A 157 -12.01 -6.08 24.78
N GLU A 158 -11.31 -7.13 24.35
CA GLU A 158 -10.83 -8.19 25.24
C GLU A 158 -9.83 -7.64 26.27
N LEU A 159 -8.89 -6.80 25.83
CA LEU A 159 -7.89 -6.19 26.71
C LEU A 159 -8.53 -5.24 27.72
N GLN A 160 -9.51 -4.43 27.29
CA GLN A 160 -10.30 -3.59 28.18
C GLN A 160 -11.00 -4.43 29.26
N THR A 161 -11.62 -5.54 28.86
CA THR A 161 -12.28 -6.46 29.80
C THR A 161 -11.30 -7.03 30.81
N GLN A 162 -10.09 -7.40 30.37
CA GLN A 162 -9.04 -7.88 31.28
C GLN A 162 -8.58 -6.79 32.25
N PHE A 163 -8.45 -5.56 31.78
CA PHE A 163 -8.06 -4.43 32.62
C PHE A 163 -9.09 -4.16 33.72
N PHE A 164 -10.39 -4.20 33.40
CA PHE A 164 -11.45 -4.06 34.40
C PHE A 164 -11.39 -5.15 35.48
N LYS A 165 -11.11 -6.40 35.11
CA LYS A 165 -10.96 -7.50 36.09
C LYS A 165 -9.76 -7.30 37.00
N LEU A 166 -8.64 -6.87 36.44
CA LEU A 166 -7.43 -6.56 37.22
C LEU A 166 -7.67 -5.41 38.19
N ASP A 167 -8.38 -4.37 37.77
CA ASP A 167 -8.75 -3.24 38.64
C ASP A 167 -9.63 -3.69 39.82
N GLU A 168 -10.60 -4.57 39.57
CA GLU A 168 -11.45 -5.17 40.60
C GLU A 168 -10.63 -6.03 41.59
N GLU A 169 -9.71 -6.86 41.08
CA GLU A 169 -8.82 -7.67 41.92
C GLU A 169 -7.89 -6.83 42.79
N VAL A 170 -7.32 -5.76 42.22
CA VAL A 170 -6.48 -4.79 42.96
C VAL A 170 -7.31 -4.12 44.05
N GLY A 171 -8.55 -3.72 43.75
CA GLY A 171 -9.50 -3.19 44.73
C GLY A 171 -9.75 -4.16 45.88
N TYR A 172 -10.03 -5.44 45.57
CA TYR A 172 -10.25 -6.48 46.58
C TYR A 172 -9.02 -6.70 47.48
N ILE A 173 -7.81 -6.73 46.90
CA ILE A 173 -6.56 -6.86 47.66
C ILE A 173 -6.38 -5.66 48.60
N ALA A 174 -6.63 -4.44 48.12
CA ALA A 174 -6.49 -3.23 48.92
C ALA A 174 -7.48 -3.20 50.10
N GLU A 175 -8.73 -3.61 49.88
CA GLU A 175 -9.77 -3.71 50.92
C GLU A 175 -9.38 -4.76 51.98
N LYS A 176 -8.89 -5.93 51.53
CA LYS A 176 -8.45 -7.01 52.42
C LYS A 176 -7.25 -6.60 53.27
N GLN A 177 -6.31 -5.82 52.73
CA GLN A 177 -5.19 -5.29 53.51
C GLN A 177 -5.65 -4.28 54.56
N ARG A 178 -6.64 -3.42 54.26
CA ARG A 178 -7.23 -2.51 55.26
C ARG A 178 -7.94 -3.23 56.40
N SER A 179 -8.64 -4.33 56.11
CA SER A 179 -9.36 -5.10 57.14
C SER A 179 -8.44 -5.92 58.06
N ALA A 180 -7.17 -6.09 57.70
CA ALA A 180 -6.20 -6.92 58.43
C ALA A 180 -5.32 -6.14 59.42
N TYR A 181 -5.42 -4.79 59.43
CA TYR A 181 -4.76 -3.88 60.37
C TYR A 181 -5.81 -3.13 61.20
#